data_AF-A0A2S0UJL4-F1
#
_entry.id   AF-A0A2S0UJL4-F1
#
_cell.length_a   1.000
_cell.length_b   1.000
_cell.length_c   1.000
_cell.angle_alpha   90.00
_cell.angle_beta   90.00
_cell.angle_gamma   90.00
#
_symmetry.space_group_name_H-M   'P 1'
#
loop_
_entity.id
_entity.type
_entity.pdbx_description
1 polymer ?
#
loop_
_entity_poly.entity_id
_entity_poly.type
_entity_poly.pdbx_seq_one_letter_code
_entity_poly.pdbx_strand_id
1 'polypeptide(L)'
;MHRLSPADELAEVRAEIARLKLREAQLRDRLMKSPFTTLIGRFHRVEITHGHNSVFDAALLPENIRNDPAYWRSRPQTIVRTMPLAPKLAPPRPGWPILRSPAFTPARAAH
;
A
#
# COMPACT_ATOMS: atom_id res chain seq x y z
N MET A 1 -2.85 0.37 -30.86
CA MET A 1 -2.65 0.39 -29.40
C MET A 1 -3.01 1.78 -28.89
N HIS A 2 -4.16 1.95 -28.25
CA HIS A 2 -4.49 3.26 -27.65
C HIS A 2 -3.61 3.45 -26.41
N ARG A 3 -2.70 4.42 -26.50
CA ARG A 3 -1.87 4.86 -25.38
C ARG A 3 -2.78 5.67 -24.46
N LEU A 4 -3.04 5.16 -23.26
CA LEU A 4 -3.76 5.90 -22.21
C LEU A 4 -3.08 7.25 -21.99
N SER A 5 -3.85 8.27 -21.62
CA SER A 5 -3.24 9.52 -21.18
C SER A 5 -2.43 9.26 -19.90
N PRO A 6 -1.34 10.01 -19.64
CA PRO A 6 -0.58 9.85 -18.40
C PRO A 6 -1.43 10.01 -17.13
N ALA A 7 -2.50 10.82 -17.19
CA ALA A 7 -3.43 11.00 -16.07
C ALA A 7 -4.26 9.74 -15.81
N ASP A 8 -4.77 9.10 -16.87
CA ASP A 8 -5.53 7.86 -16.76
C ASP A 8 -4.63 6.74 -16.25
N GLU A 9 -3.44 6.55 -16.85
CA GLU A 9 -2.47 5.54 -16.43
C GLU A 9 -2.10 5.70 -14.94
N LEU A 10 -1.83 6.93 -14.50
CA LEU A 10 -1.54 7.21 -13.09
C LEU A 10 -2.73 6.86 -12.18
N ALA A 11 -3.96 7.20 -12.59
CA ALA A 11 -5.16 6.87 -11.82
C ALA A 11 -5.34 5.36 -11.70
N GLU A 12 -5.13 4.63 -12.80
CA GLU A 12 -5.24 3.18 -12.77
C GLU A 12 -4.14 2.55 -11.89
N VAL A 13 -2.88 3.03 -11.96
CA VAL A 13 -1.76 2.50 -11.15
C VAL A 13 -2.00 2.75 -9.66
N ARG A 14 -2.52 3.92 -9.30
CA ARG A 14 -2.88 4.23 -7.90
C ARG A 14 -3.98 3.32 -7.37
N ALA A 15 -4.96 2.98 -8.19
CA ALA A 15 -6.01 2.03 -7.81
C ALA A 15 -5.43 0.64 -7.52
N GLU A 16 -4.50 0.17 -8.35
CA GLU A 16 -3.84 -1.12 -8.13
C GLU A 16 -2.94 -1.12 -6.89
N ILE A 17 -2.17 -0.05 -6.66
CA ILE A 17 -1.39 0.13 -5.42
C ILE A 17 -2.31 0.09 -4.20
N ALA A 18 -3.45 0.78 -4.24
CA ALA A 18 -4.42 0.77 -3.14
C ALA A 18 -4.97 -0.64 -2.87
N ARG A 19 -5.32 -1.39 -3.93
CA ARG A 19 -5.76 -2.78 -3.83
C ARG A 19 -4.69 -3.68 -3.19
N LEU A 20 -3.45 -3.57 -3.65
CA LEU A 20 -2.33 -4.35 -3.13
C LEU A 20 -2.02 -4.01 -1.67
N LYS A 21 -2.02 -2.72 -1.31
CA LYS A 21 -1.85 -2.29 0.09
C LYS A 21 -2.95 -2.80 1.00
N LEU A 22 -4.21 -2.80 0.54
CA LEU A 22 -5.32 -3.38 1.29
C LEU A 22 -5.09 -4.88 1.53
N ARG A 23 -4.68 -5.61 0.48
CA ARG A 23 -4.39 -7.04 0.60
C ARG A 23 -3.20 -7.31 1.53
N GLU A 24 -2.16 -6.52 1.43
CA GLU A 24 -0.99 -6.60 2.31
C GLU A 24 -1.40 -6.37 3.77
N ALA A 25 -2.16 -5.32 4.06
CA ALA A 25 -2.66 -5.04 5.42
C ALA A 25 -3.46 -6.22 5.99
N GLN A 26 -4.37 -6.80 5.19
CA GLN A 26 -5.13 -7.99 5.60
C GLN A 26 -4.22 -9.19 5.92
N LEU A 27 -3.17 -9.41 5.14
CA LEU A 27 -2.21 -10.50 5.39
C LEU A 27 -1.39 -10.23 6.65
N ARG A 28 -0.90 -9.01 6.84
CA ARG A 28 -0.18 -8.59 8.03
C ARG A 28 -1.02 -8.78 9.29
N ASP A 29 -2.27 -8.32 9.29
CA ASP A 29 -3.19 -8.48 10.42
C ASP A 29 -3.44 -9.94 10.77
N ARG A 30 -3.57 -10.81 9.76
CA ARG A 30 -3.71 -12.26 9.98
C ARG A 30 -2.44 -12.84 10.60
N LEU A 31 -1.26 -12.49 10.07
CA LEU A 31 0.02 -13.02 10.55
C LEU A 31 0.30 -12.57 11.99
N MET A 32 -0.02 -11.34 12.35
CA MET A 32 0.13 -10.84 13.72
C MET A 32 -0.74 -11.58 14.74
N LYS A 33 -1.88 -12.13 14.31
CA LYS A 33 -2.82 -12.86 15.18
C LYS A 33 -2.61 -14.37 15.17
N SER A 34 -1.76 -14.88 14.29
CA SER A 34 -1.60 -16.32 14.09
C SER A 34 -0.48 -16.90 14.96
N PRO A 35 -0.52 -18.21 15.28
CA PRO A 35 0.59 -18.87 15.97
C PRO A 35 1.89 -18.82 15.17
N PHE A 36 3.04 -18.83 15.86
CA PHE A 36 4.37 -18.77 15.22
C PHE A 36 4.61 -19.81 14.13
N THR A 37 3.98 -20.99 14.21
CA THR A 37 4.07 -22.06 13.21
C THR A 37 3.54 -21.65 11.83
N THR A 38 2.64 -20.66 11.78
CA THR A 38 2.06 -20.14 10.52
C THR A 38 2.91 -19.05 9.86
N LEU A 39 3.98 -18.60 10.52
CA LEU A 39 4.89 -17.59 9.98
C LEU A 39 5.87 -18.18 8.94
N ILE A 40 5.89 -19.49 8.75
CA ILE A 40 6.76 -20.17 7.77
C ILE A 40 5.87 -20.71 6.65
N GLY A 41 6.07 -20.19 5.44
CA GLY A 41 5.49 -20.72 4.22
C GLY A 41 6.50 -21.54 3.41
N ARG A 42 6.05 -22.08 2.28
CA ARG A 42 6.86 -22.91 1.38
C ARG A 42 8.15 -22.24 0.89
N PHE A 43 8.14 -20.92 0.73
CA PHE A 43 9.25 -20.16 0.13
C PHE A 43 9.72 -18.98 1.00
N HIS A 44 8.97 -18.61 2.04
CA HIS A 44 9.22 -17.39 2.80
C HIS A 44 8.90 -17.60 4.28
N ARG A 45 9.63 -16.92 5.16
CA ARG A 45 9.37 -16.84 6.59
C ARG A 45 9.10 -15.39 6.98
N VAL A 46 8.15 -15.19 7.88
CA VAL A 46 7.77 -13.90 8.46
C VAL A 46 8.41 -13.78 9.84
N GLU A 47 9.02 -12.63 10.11
CA GLU A 47 9.56 -12.27 11.41
C GLU A 47 8.77 -11.09 11.97
N ILE A 48 8.39 -11.18 13.26
CA ILE A 48 7.64 -10.13 13.95
C ILE A 48 8.47 -9.68 15.14
N THR A 49 9.00 -8.47 15.05
CA THR A 49 9.76 -7.82 16.13
C THR A 49 8.88 -6.74 16.76
N HIS A 50 8.79 -6.75 18.09
CA HIS A 50 8.16 -5.67 18.85
C HIS A 50 9.27 -4.75 19.34
N GLY A 51 9.17 -3.47 18.99
CA GLY A 51 10.12 -2.45 19.40
C GLY A 51 9.39 -1.22 19.92
N HIS A 52 10.01 -0.53 20.87
CA HIS A 52 9.58 0.79 21.31
C HIS A 52 10.52 1.82 20.70
N ASN A 53 9.95 2.77 19.96
CA ASN A 53 10.70 3.88 19.40
C ASN A 53 10.25 5.17 20.09
N SER A 54 11.20 5.94 20.60
CA SER A 54 10.93 7.31 21.04
C SER A 54 10.76 8.18 19.79
N VAL A 55 9.60 8.82 19.65
CA VAL A 55 9.28 9.73 18.56
C VAL A 55 9.12 11.13 19.15
N PHE A 56 9.76 12.12 18.52
CA PHE A 56 9.57 13.51 18.89
C PHE A 56 8.15 13.95 18.48
N ASP A 57 7.33 14.29 19.47
CA ASP A 57 5.99 14.83 19.25
C ASP A 57 5.99 16.36 19.39
N ALA A 58 5.98 17.05 18.25
CA ALA A 58 5.97 18.50 18.19
C ALA A 58 4.71 19.12 18.82
N ALA A 59 3.61 18.37 18.96
CA ALA A 59 2.40 18.87 19.60
C ALA A 59 2.54 19.02 21.12
N LEU A 60 3.49 18.31 21.74
CA LEU A 60 3.81 18.41 23.17
C LEU A 60 4.77 19.56 23.50
N LEU A 61 5.25 20.30 22.50
CA LEU A 61 6.08 21.48 22.74
C LEU A 61 5.29 22.59 23.44
N PRO A 62 5.95 23.38 24.31
CA PRO A 62 5.39 24.61 24.83
C PRO A 62 4.89 25.52 23.70
N GLU A 63 3.79 26.22 23.96
CA GLU A 63 3.14 27.07 22.97
C GLU A 63 4.08 28.14 22.41
N ASN A 64 4.97 28.68 23.25
CA ASN A 64 5.95 29.68 22.84
C ASN A 64 6.96 29.14 21.83
N ILE A 65 7.31 27.85 21.84
CA ILE A 65 8.22 27.25 20.85
C ILE A 65 7.43 26.87 19.60
N ARG A 66 6.23 26.29 19.77
CA ARG A 66 5.39 25.85 18.66
C ARG A 66 4.96 27.02 17.77
N ASN A 67 4.70 28.19 18.35
CA ASN A 67 4.22 29.35 17.60
C ASN A 67 5.34 30.32 17.21
N ASP A 68 6.59 30.09 17.64
CA ASP A 68 7.72 30.95 17.31
C ASP A 68 8.15 30.75 15.84
N PRO A 69 7.98 31.76 14.97
CA PRO A 69 8.32 31.66 13.54
C PRO A 69 9.78 31.31 13.25
N ALA A 70 10.71 31.54 14.20
CA ALA A 70 12.11 31.19 14.04
C ALA A 70 12.34 29.68 13.86
N TYR A 71 11.42 28.85 14.36
CA TYR A 71 11.46 27.40 14.21
C TYR A 71 10.66 26.87 13.01
N TRP A 72 10.03 27.74 12.22
CA TRP A 72 9.26 27.35 11.04
C TRP A 72 10.01 27.65 9.73
N ARG A 73 9.92 26.71 8.79
CA ARG A 73 10.43 26.89 7.43
C ARG A 73 9.39 26.48 6.41
N SER A 74 8.97 27.42 5.58
CA SER A 74 8.14 27.13 4.41
C SER A 74 8.96 26.38 3.35
N ARG A 75 8.41 25.29 2.83
CA ARG A 75 8.98 24.54 1.69
C ARG A 75 7.93 24.40 0.60
N PRO A 76 8.27 24.63 -0.67
CA PRO A 76 7.34 24.38 -1.77
C PRO A 76 7.05 22.88 -1.86
N GLN A 77 5.78 22.52 -2.01
CA GLN A 77 5.33 21.14 -2.17
C GLN A 77 4.45 21.04 -3.42
N THR A 78 4.80 20.14 -4.33
CA THR A 78 3.95 19.79 -5.47
C THR A 78 3.19 18.51 -5.16
N ILE A 79 1.86 18.58 -5.21
CA ILE A 79 0.99 17.44 -4.93
C ILE A 79 0.26 17.05 -6.22
N VAL A 80 0.52 15.84 -6.71
CA VAL A 80 -0.19 15.29 -7.87
C VAL A 80 -1.41 14.50 -7.38
N ARG A 81 -2.62 14.95 -7.71
CA ARG A 81 -3.88 14.28 -7.37
C ARG A 81 -4.55 13.76 -8.65
N THR A 82 -5.27 12.65 -8.52
CA THR A 82 -6.08 12.06 -9.60
C THR A 82 -7.54 12.20 -9.19
N MET A 83 -8.34 12.89 -10.01
CA MET A 83 -9.77 13.08 -9.80
C MET A 83 -10.53 12.41 -10.95
N PRO A 84 -11.62 11.67 -10.69
CA PRO A 84 -12.43 11.09 -11.75
C PRO A 84 -13.15 12.20 -12.53
N LEU A 85 -13.09 12.15 -13.87
CA LEU A 85 -13.74 13.15 -14.73
C LEU A 85 -15.16 12.77 -15.19
N ALA A 86 -15.57 11.51 -15.00
CA ALA A 86 -16.93 10.98 -15.19
C ALA A 86 -16.94 9.51 -14.72
N PRO A 87 -18.12 8.87 -14.47
CA PRO A 87 -18.16 7.44 -14.22
C PRO A 87 -17.58 6.67 -15.41
N LYS A 88 -16.56 5.86 -15.14
CA LYS A 88 -15.75 5.13 -16.12
C LYS A 88 -16.60 4.01 -16.75
N LEU A 89 -17.12 4.24 -17.95
CA LEU A 89 -17.85 3.24 -18.76
C LEU A 89 -16.92 2.36 -19.62
N ALA A 90 -15.64 2.71 -19.74
CA ALA A 90 -14.69 1.96 -20.55
C ALA A 90 -14.23 0.67 -19.83
N PRO A 91 -14.22 -0.48 -20.52
CA PRO A 91 -13.71 -1.72 -19.94
C PRO A 91 -12.22 -1.57 -19.59
N PRO A 92 -11.75 -2.25 -18.52
CA PRO A 92 -10.34 -2.23 -18.16
C PRO A 92 -9.51 -2.75 -19.33
N ARG A 93 -8.31 -2.18 -19.51
CA ARG A 93 -7.44 -2.57 -20.62
C ARG A 93 -7.09 -4.07 -20.54
N PRO A 94 -6.88 -4.73 -21.68
CA PRO A 94 -6.48 -6.14 -21.70
C PRO A 94 -5.23 -6.39 -20.86
N GLY A 95 -5.28 -7.42 -20.00
CA GLY A 95 -4.21 -7.75 -19.07
C GLY A 95 -4.22 -6.97 -17.75
N TRP A 96 -5.28 -6.20 -17.49
CA TRP A 96 -5.44 -5.40 -16.28
C TRP A 96 -6.82 -5.60 -15.61
N PRO A 97 -6.92 -5.63 -14.27
CA PRO A 97 -5.81 -5.62 -13.29
C PRO A 97 -4.86 -6.80 -13.51
N ILE A 98 -3.62 -6.70 -13.00
CA ILE A 98 -2.61 -7.76 -13.19
C ILE A 98 -3.09 -9.01 -12.46
N LEU A 99 -3.86 -9.84 -13.15
CA LEU A 99 -4.26 -11.15 -12.69
C LEU A 99 -3.03 -12.05 -12.86
N ARG A 100 -2.22 -12.14 -11.80
CA ARG A 100 -1.29 -13.26 -11.70
C ARG A 100 -2.16 -14.50 -11.49
N SER A 101 -2.31 -15.33 -12.52
CA SER A 101 -2.92 -16.65 -12.38
C SER A 101 -2.29 -17.34 -11.17
N PRO A 102 -3.09 -17.86 -10.20
CA PRO A 102 -2.51 -18.64 -9.13
C PRO A 102 -1.76 -19.81 -9.77
N ALA A 103 -0.45 -19.88 -9.51
CA ALA A 103 0.39 -20.95 -10.00
C ALA A 103 -0.16 -22.29 -9.51
N PHE A 104 -0.58 -23.12 -10.48
CA PHE A 104 -0.67 -24.58 -10.45
C PHE A 104 -0.76 -25.26 -9.06
N THR A 105 -1.95 -25.74 -8.71
CA THR A 105 -2.13 -26.73 -7.64
C THR A 105 -1.76 -28.12 -8.20
N PRO A 106 -0.67 -28.79 -7.77
CA PRO A 106 -0.45 -30.17 -8.15
C PRO A 106 -1.55 -31.03 -7.52
N ALA A 107 -2.24 -31.82 -8.36
CA ALA A 107 -3.23 -32.78 -7.94
C ALA A 107 -2.62 -33.75 -6.91
N ARG A 108 -3.33 -33.93 -5.78
CA ARG A 108 -2.99 -34.91 -4.75
C ARG A 108 -3.20 -36.30 -5.35
N ALA A 109 -2.12 -36.99 -5.74
CA ALA A 109 -2.19 -38.41 -6.07
C ALA A 109 -2.51 -39.17 -4.77
N ALA A 110 -3.70 -39.76 -4.73
CA ALA A 110 -4.03 -40.82 -3.80
C ALA A 110 -3.39 -42.10 -4.34
N HIS A 111 -2.59 -42.79 -3.52
CA HIS A 111 -2.59 -44.23 -3.30
C HIS A 111 -1.62 -44.57 -2.17
#